data_AF-A0A8T1CUS3-F1
#
_entry.id   AF-A0A8T1CUS3-F1
#
_cell.length_a   1.000
_cell.length_b   1.000
_cell.length_c   1.000
_cell.angle_alpha   90.00
_cell.angle_beta   90.00
_cell.angle_gamma   90.00
#
_symmetry.space_group_name_H-M   'P 1'
#
loop_
_entity.id
_entity.type
_entity.pdbx_description
1 polymer ?
#
loop_
_entity_poly.entity_id
_entity_poly.type
_entity_poly.pdbx_seq_one_letter_code
_entity_poly.pdbx_strand_id
1 'polypeptide(L)'
;MCVEVLRVISGYLPAEFGIGFDGWTFKSEHYVAVFAAFGHGGKQEIVPLAMVPLLDKEHDPHHDADAHITFLKTILKPMKRYIECVRFLVGDNCSGKSSISTKLGTPLVACASHRLNLAVNQYLETYAGILHKR
;
A
#
# COMPACT_ATOMS: atom_id res chain seq x y z
N MET A 1 -9.15 -7.21 12.23
CA MET A 1 -8.18 -8.30 12.01
C MET A 1 -7.89 -9.00 13.34
N CYS A 2 -7.76 -10.32 13.34
CA CYS A 2 -7.57 -11.12 14.54
C CYS A 2 -6.17 -10.88 15.16
N VAL A 3 -6.12 -10.57 16.47
CA VAL A 3 -4.87 -10.33 17.22
C VAL A 3 -3.90 -11.52 17.11
N GLU A 4 -4.44 -12.73 17.00
CA GLU A 4 -3.66 -13.96 16.87
C GLU A 4 -2.86 -14.04 15.57
N VAL A 5 -3.42 -13.54 14.47
CA VAL A 5 -2.72 -13.50 13.17
C VAL A 5 -1.51 -12.56 13.24
N LEU A 6 -1.68 -11.38 13.83
CA LEU A 6 -0.57 -10.45 14.05
C LEU A 6 0.50 -11.02 14.99
N ARG A 7 0.09 -11.78 16.01
CA ARG A 7 1.01 -12.46 16.93
C ARG A 7 1.89 -13.47 16.20
N VAL A 8 1.30 -14.28 15.33
CA VAL A 8 2.02 -15.25 14.51
C VAL A 8 2.99 -14.54 13.56
N ILE A 9 2.52 -13.52 12.83
CA ILE A 9 3.36 -12.72 11.93
C ILE A 9 4.56 -12.10 12.66
N SER A 10 4.35 -11.57 13.87
CA SER A 10 5.41 -10.96 14.68
C SER A 10 6.57 -11.92 14.99
N GLY A 11 6.31 -13.23 15.05
CA GLY A 11 7.33 -14.24 15.33
C GLY A 11 8.38 -14.41 14.22
N TYR A 12 8.05 -14.07 12.97
CA TYR A 12 8.94 -14.24 11.82
C TYR A 12 9.13 -12.98 10.98
N LEU A 13 8.41 -11.89 11.28
CA LEU A 13 8.64 -10.58 10.68
C LEU A 13 10.02 -10.04 11.11
N PRO A 14 10.97 -9.80 10.20
CA PRO A 14 12.31 -9.31 10.56
C PRO A 14 12.29 -7.88 11.12
N ALA A 15 13.46 -7.42 11.58
CA ALA A 15 13.66 -6.05 12.04
C ALA A 15 13.55 -5.02 10.89
N GLU A 16 13.77 -5.46 9.65
CA GLU A 16 13.70 -4.64 8.45
C GLU A 16 12.83 -5.32 7.39
N PHE A 17 11.87 -4.60 6.83
CA PHE A 17 10.93 -5.13 5.84
C PHE A 17 10.40 -4.00 4.94
N GLY A 18 9.76 -4.38 3.84
CA GLY A 18 9.00 -3.46 2.98
C GLY A 18 7.51 -3.50 3.29
N ILE A 19 6.80 -2.42 2.96
CA ILE A 19 5.34 -2.37 3.07
C ILE A 19 4.72 -2.24 1.68
N GLY A 20 3.75 -3.10 1.38
CA GLY A 20 2.91 -2.99 0.18
C GLY A 20 1.54 -2.41 0.51
N PHE A 21 1.03 -1.55 -0.37
CA PHE A 21 -0.35 -1.03 -0.34
C PHE A 21 -1.08 -1.42 -1.61
N ASP A 22 -2.26 -2.01 -1.44
CA ASP A 22 -3.21 -2.22 -2.52
C ASP A 22 -4.53 -1.56 -2.18
N GLY A 23 -5.06 -0.76 -3.11
CA GLY A 23 -6.27 0.02 -2.90
C GLY A 23 -7.29 -0.32 -3.97
N TRP A 24 -8.54 -0.60 -3.57
CA TRP A 24 -9.63 -0.83 -4.50
C TRP A 24 -10.93 -0.22 -3.99
N THR A 25 -11.89 -0.05 -4.88
CA THR A 25 -13.22 0.46 -4.54
C THR A 25 -14.23 -0.65 -4.75
N PHE A 26 -15.09 -0.89 -3.76
CA PHE A 26 -16.18 -1.85 -3.87
C PHE A 26 -17.49 -1.22 -3.36
N LYS A 27 -18.51 -1.14 -4.23
CA LYS A 27 -19.85 -0.62 -3.90
C LYS A 27 -19.82 0.71 -3.11
N SER A 28 -19.03 1.66 -3.59
CA SER A 28 -18.84 3.00 -3.02
C SER A 28 -17.95 3.10 -1.77
N GLU A 29 -17.36 2.00 -1.31
CA GLU A 29 -16.37 2.04 -0.23
C GLU A 29 -14.96 1.82 -0.78
N HIS A 30 -14.03 2.68 -0.39
CA HIS A 30 -12.61 2.53 -0.67
C HIS A 30 -11.98 1.61 0.38
N TYR A 31 -11.24 0.61 -0.06
CA TYR A 31 -10.51 -0.32 0.79
C TYR A 31 -9.02 -0.18 0.55
N VAL A 32 -8.23 -0.36 1.61
CA VAL A 32 -6.79 -0.55 1.51
C VAL A 32 -6.37 -1.81 2.23
N ALA A 33 -5.63 -2.65 1.51
CA ALA A 33 -4.83 -3.73 2.07
C ALA A 33 -3.39 -3.28 2.28
N VAL A 34 -2.83 -3.68 3.42
CA VAL A 34 -1.44 -3.45 3.79
C VAL A 34 -0.74 -4.79 3.90
N PHE A 35 0.43 -4.91 3.31
CA PHE A 35 1.25 -6.13 3.31
C PHE A 35 2.66 -5.85 3.85
N ALA A 36 3.29 -6.83 4.46
CA ALA A 36 4.73 -6.82 4.71
C ALA A 36 5.44 -7.70 3.68
N ALA A 37 6.50 -7.19 3.09
CA ALA A 37 7.35 -7.89 2.13
C ALA A 37 8.76 -8.05 2.71
N PHE A 38 9.26 -9.28 2.84
CA PHE A 38 10.57 -9.54 3.43
C PHE A 38 11.13 -10.91 3.02
N GLY A 39 12.42 -11.14 3.28
CA GLY A 39 13.05 -12.44 3.10
C GLY A 39 12.90 -13.33 4.33
N HIS A 40 12.48 -14.58 4.15
CA HIS A 40 12.47 -15.61 5.21
C HIS A 40 12.84 -16.97 4.61
N GLY A 41 13.78 -17.68 5.21
CA GLY A 41 14.18 -19.03 4.75
C GLY A 41 14.67 -19.09 3.29
N GLY A 42 15.31 -18.03 2.79
CA GLY A 42 15.77 -17.94 1.40
C GLY A 42 14.67 -17.66 0.36
N LYS A 43 13.43 -17.39 0.80
CA LYS A 43 12.29 -17.01 -0.06
C LYS A 43 11.83 -15.60 0.25
N GLN A 44 11.19 -14.97 -0.73
CA GLN A 44 10.46 -13.73 -0.53
C GLN A 44 9.06 -14.06 -0.01
N GLU A 45 8.72 -13.50 1.13
CA GLU A 45 7.39 -13.57 1.75
C GLU A 45 6.65 -12.26 1.53
N ILE A 46 5.35 -12.36 1.25
CA ILE A 46 4.41 -11.24 1.22
C ILE A 46 3.22 -11.63 2.09
N VAL A 47 3.07 -11.00 3.24
CA VAL A 47 2.05 -11.35 4.23
C VAL A 47 1.07 -10.21 4.45
N PRO A 48 -0.25 -10.46 4.47
CA PRO A 48 -1.23 -9.42 4.75
C PRO A 48 -1.15 -8.99 6.22
N LEU A 49 -0.95 -7.69 6.44
CA LEU A 49 -0.93 -7.06 7.76
C LEU A 49 -2.25 -6.39 8.12
N ALA A 50 -3.08 -5.98 7.17
CA ALA A 50 -4.40 -5.42 7.43
C ALA A 50 -5.20 -5.31 6.14
N MET A 51 -6.53 -5.25 6.30
CA MET A 51 -7.47 -4.84 5.26
C MET A 51 -8.54 -4.01 5.96
N VAL A 52 -8.70 -2.76 5.55
CA VAL A 52 -9.66 -1.84 6.18
C VAL A 52 -10.35 -0.97 5.12
N PRO A 53 -11.61 -0.58 5.36
CA PRO A 53 -12.21 0.51 4.61
C PRO A 53 -11.51 1.83 4.99
N LEU A 54 -11.17 2.65 4.00
CA LEU A 54 -10.94 4.07 4.22
C LEU A 54 -12.31 4.73 4.39
N LEU A 55 -12.56 5.25 5.59
CA LEU A 55 -13.70 6.15 5.79
C LEU A 55 -13.42 7.42 4.98
N ASP A 56 -14.23 7.68 3.97
CA ASP A 56 -14.17 8.90 3.17
C ASP A 56 -14.18 10.11 4.09
N LYS A 57 -13.01 10.73 4.24
CA LYS A 57 -12.90 12.11 4.74
C LYS A 57 -12.37 12.93 3.59
N GLU A 58 -13.26 13.80 3.11
CA GLU A 58 -13.09 14.83 2.09
C GLU A 58 -11.62 15.15 1.73
N HIS A 59 -11.18 14.61 0.60
CA HIS A 59 -10.33 15.22 -0.41
C HIS A 59 -9.24 16.22 0.06
N ASP A 60 -8.34 15.78 0.92
CA ASP A 60 -6.99 16.35 0.98
C ASP A 60 -5.95 15.21 0.92
N PRO A 61 -5.18 15.07 -0.18
CA PRO A 61 -4.15 14.05 -0.31
C PRO A 61 -3.04 14.16 0.75
N HIS A 62 -2.86 15.33 1.38
CA HIS A 62 -1.95 15.49 2.51
C HIS A 62 -2.55 14.99 3.83
N HIS A 63 -3.87 15.14 4.02
CA HIS A 63 -4.62 14.59 5.16
C HIS A 63 -4.69 13.06 5.08
N ASP A 64 -4.80 12.52 3.87
CA ASP A 64 -4.79 11.09 3.58
C ASP A 64 -3.44 10.45 3.99
N ALA A 65 -2.31 11.10 3.67
CA ALA A 65 -0.99 10.56 4.00
C ALA A 65 -0.73 10.46 5.52
N ASP A 66 -1.13 11.46 6.33
CA ASP A 66 -0.95 11.39 7.80
C ASP A 66 -1.89 10.36 8.43
N ALA A 67 -3.12 10.22 7.91
CA ALA A 67 -4.05 9.19 8.32
C ALA A 67 -3.49 7.79 8.00
N HIS A 68 -2.94 7.59 6.81
CA HIS A 68 -2.26 6.36 6.43
C HIS A 68 -1.05 6.05 7.32
N ILE A 69 -0.19 7.03 7.62
CA ILE A 69 0.96 6.83 8.52
C ILE A 69 0.50 6.46 9.93
N THR A 70 -0.54 7.12 10.44
CA THR A 70 -1.12 6.84 11.76
C THR A 70 -1.73 5.44 11.80
N PHE A 71 -2.40 5.03 10.72
CA PHE A 71 -2.94 3.70 10.56
C PHE A 71 -1.82 2.64 10.53
N LEU A 72 -0.75 2.86 9.77
CA LEU A 72 0.43 1.99 9.77
C LEU A 72 1.02 1.82 11.17
N LYS A 73 1.24 2.91 11.92
CA LYS A 73 1.72 2.84 13.30
C LYS A 73 0.81 1.98 14.18
N THR A 74 -0.50 2.05 13.97
CA THR A 74 -1.49 1.25 14.71
C THR A 74 -1.37 -0.24 14.39
N ILE A 75 -1.17 -0.60 13.12
CA ILE A 75 -0.98 -1.99 12.68
C ILE A 75 0.35 -2.56 13.19
N LEU A 76 1.42 -1.77 13.17
CA LEU A 76 2.77 -2.24 13.51
C LEU A 76 3.00 -2.40 15.02
N LYS A 77 2.32 -1.59 15.84
CA LYS A 77 2.50 -1.56 17.31
C LYS A 77 2.31 -2.93 17.99
N PRO A 78 1.26 -3.73 17.72
CA PRO A 78 1.11 -5.07 18.28
C PRO A 78 2.27 -6.03 17.97
N MET A 79 2.93 -5.85 16.82
CA MET A 79 4.07 -6.67 16.39
C MET A 79 5.42 -6.15 16.93
N LYS A 80 5.41 -5.09 17.75
CA LYS A 80 6.60 -4.37 18.23
C LYS A 80 7.51 -3.98 17.05
N ARG A 81 6.89 -3.48 15.98
CA ARG A 81 7.55 -2.87 14.84
C ARG A 81 7.12 -1.42 14.74
N TYR A 82 7.97 -0.63 14.11
CA TYR A 82 7.81 0.80 13.98
C TYR A 82 8.15 1.23 12.56
N ILE A 83 7.90 2.50 12.25
CA ILE A 83 8.11 3.04 10.91
C ILE A 83 9.58 2.96 10.49
N GLU A 84 10.51 3.02 11.44
CA GLU A 84 11.96 2.95 11.22
C GLU A 84 12.41 1.56 10.73
N CYS A 85 11.58 0.53 10.92
CA CYS A 85 11.78 -0.82 10.38
C CYS A 85 11.44 -0.92 8.89
N VAL A 86 10.74 0.08 8.32
CA VAL A 86 10.28 0.05 6.93
C VAL A 86 11.38 0.57 6.01
N ARG A 87 11.81 -0.25 5.06
CA ARG A 87 12.93 0.07 4.15
C ARG A 87 12.48 0.51 2.77
N PHE A 88 11.28 0.12 2.34
CA PHE A 88 10.68 0.55 1.09
C PHE A 88 9.16 0.41 1.15
N LEU A 89 8.48 1.19 0.34
CA LEU A 89 7.05 1.11 0.11
C LEU A 89 6.80 0.56 -1.30
N VAL A 90 5.71 -0.18 -1.48
CA VAL A 90 5.23 -0.66 -2.79
C VAL A 90 3.77 -0.25 -2.92
N GLY A 91 3.38 0.30 -4.07
CA GLY A 91 1.99 0.66 -4.32
C GLY A 91 1.82 1.37 -5.64
N ASP A 92 0.57 1.68 -6.02
CA ASP A 92 0.33 2.63 -7.09
C ASP A 92 1.02 3.97 -6.79
N ASN A 93 1.44 4.67 -7.84
CA ASN A 93 2.16 5.94 -7.69
C ASN A 93 1.19 7.13 -7.52
N CYS A 94 0.03 6.89 -6.92
CA CYS A 94 -0.98 7.92 -6.72
C CYS A 94 -0.46 8.99 -5.72
N SER A 95 -1.02 10.21 -5.80
CA SER A 95 -0.56 11.38 -5.04
C SER A 95 -0.44 11.12 -3.53
N GLY A 96 -1.39 10.37 -2.94
CA GLY A 96 -1.37 9.97 -1.54
C GLY A 96 -0.14 9.11 -1.17
N LYS A 97 0.23 8.14 -2.01
CA LYS A 97 1.35 7.21 -1.72
C LYS A 97 2.72 7.84 -1.97
N SER A 98 2.83 8.75 -2.95
CA SER A 98 3.99 9.63 -3.09
C SER A 98 4.18 10.50 -1.84
N SER A 99 3.09 11.06 -1.28
CA SER A 99 3.17 11.87 -0.06
C SER A 99 3.60 11.07 1.18
N ILE A 100 3.12 9.84 1.36
CA ILE A 100 3.57 8.94 2.44
C ILE A 100 5.08 8.67 2.32
N SER A 101 5.56 8.33 1.13
CA SER A 101 6.99 8.09 0.87
C SER A 101 7.86 9.30 1.23
N THR A 102 7.45 10.50 0.80
CA THR A 102 8.13 11.75 1.14
C THR A 102 8.13 12.01 2.64
N LYS A 103 6.98 11.88 3.32
CA LYS A 103 6.85 12.10 4.77
C LYS A 103 7.67 11.11 5.60
N LEU A 104 7.78 9.86 5.14
CA LEU A 104 8.54 8.81 5.81
C LEU A 104 10.03 8.78 5.41
N GLY A 105 10.46 9.57 4.43
CA GLY A 105 11.82 9.50 3.87
C GLY A 105 12.17 8.11 3.32
N THR A 106 11.16 7.34 2.90
CA THR A 106 11.30 5.91 2.55
C THR A 106 11.05 5.73 1.05
N PRO A 107 11.90 5.00 0.30
CA PRO A 107 11.75 4.87 -1.15
C PRO A 107 10.43 4.16 -1.53
N LEU A 108 9.76 4.67 -2.56
CA LEU A 108 8.55 4.08 -3.16
C LEU A 108 8.87 3.34 -4.46
N VAL A 109 8.56 2.05 -4.49
CA VAL A 109 8.59 1.21 -5.67
C VAL A 109 7.20 1.22 -6.31
N ALA A 110 7.06 1.96 -7.41
CA ALA A 110 5.78 2.09 -8.11
C ALA A 110 5.32 0.76 -8.71
N CYS A 111 4.02 0.49 -8.60
CA CYS A 111 3.38 -0.71 -9.12
C CYS A 111 3.55 -0.84 -10.65
N ALA A 112 4.20 -1.93 -11.09
CA ALA A 112 4.50 -2.17 -12.50
C ALA A 112 3.23 -2.33 -13.35
N SER A 113 2.21 -3.03 -12.84
CA SER A 113 0.93 -3.20 -13.55
C SER A 113 0.19 -1.88 -13.71
N HIS A 114 0.25 -1.00 -12.70
CA HIS A 114 -0.34 0.34 -12.81
C HIS A 114 0.39 1.19 -13.87
N ARG A 115 1.73 1.16 -13.89
CA ARG A 115 2.51 1.85 -14.94
C ARG A 115 2.20 1.31 -16.34
N LEU A 116 2.06 -0.01 -16.48
CA LEU A 116 1.66 -0.64 -17.74
C LEU A 116 0.24 -0.20 -18.14
N ASN A 117 -0.71 -0.22 -17.21
CA ASN A 117 -2.08 0.22 -17.46
C ASN A 117 -2.15 1.69 -17.88
N LEU A 118 -1.37 2.56 -17.27
CA LEU A 118 -1.26 3.97 -17.68
C LEU A 118 -0.69 4.09 -19.10
N ALA A 119 0.40 3.39 -19.40
CA ALA A 119 1.01 3.40 -20.74
C ALA A 119 0.05 2.86 -21.82
N VAL A 120 -0.67 1.77 -21.52
CA VAL A 120 -1.69 1.23 -22.42
C VAL A 120 -2.84 2.21 -22.60
N ASN A 121 -3.34 2.82 -21.53
CA ASN A 121 -4.44 3.79 -21.64
C ASN A 121 -4.06 5.01 -22.48
N GLN A 122 -2.84 5.53 -22.32
CA GLN A 122 -2.27 6.61 -23.16
C GLN A 122 -2.15 6.19 -24.62
N TYR A 123 -1.66 4.98 -24.90
CA TYR A 123 -1.60 4.45 -26.27
C TYR A 123 -2.99 4.32 -26.89
N LEU A 124 -3.97 3.84 -26.11
CA LEU A 124 -5.34 3.63 -26.57
C LEU A 124 -6.13 4.95 -26.76
N GLU A 125 -5.71 6.07 -26.19
CA GLU A 125 -6.32 7.38 -26.48
C GLU A 125 -6.21 7.74 -27.97
N THR A 126 -5.13 7.32 -28.64
CA THR A 126 -4.98 7.48 -30.09
C THR A 126 -6.02 6.69 -30.90
N TYR A 127 -6.67 5.69 -30.29
CA TYR A 127 -7.67 4.81 -30.92
C TYR A 127 -9.07 4.96 -30.31
N ALA A 128 -9.32 6.03 -29.55
CA ALA A 128 -10.57 6.24 -28.82
C ALA A 128 -11.82 6.28 -29.73
N GLY A 129 -11.68 6.60 -31.01
CA GLY A 129 -12.79 6.57 -31.98
C GLY A 129 -13.25 5.16 -32.38
N ILE A 130 -12.40 4.14 -32.21
CA ILE A 130 -12.69 2.74 -32.58
C ILE A 130 -12.98 1.92 -31.31
N LEU A 131 -12.35 2.29 -30.21
CA LEU A 131 -12.58 1.69 -28.91
C LEU A 131 -13.73 2.43 -28.26
N HIS A 132 -14.90 1.79 -28.17
CA HIS A 132 -16.02 2.26 -27.34
C HIS A 132 -15.64 2.23 -25.85
N LYS A 133 -14.69 3.08 -25.43
CA LYS A 133 -14.31 3.29 -24.04
C LYS A 133 -15.59 3.67 -23.28
N ARG A 134 -16.00 2.80 -22.34
CA ARG A 134 -17.10 3.09 -21.40
C ARG A 134 -16.66 4.13 -20.39
#